data_AF-A0A661R555-F1
#
_entry.id   AF-A0A661R555-F1
#
_cell.length_a   1.000
_cell.length_b   1.000
_cell.length_c   1.000
_cell.angle_alpha   90.00
_cell.angle_beta   90.00
_cell.angle_gamma   90.00
#
_symmetry.space_group_name_H-M   'P 1'
#
loop_
_entity.id
_entity.type
_entity.pdbx_description
1 polymer ?
#
loop_
_entity_poly.entity_id
_entity_poly.type
_entity_poly.pdbx_seq_one_letter_code
_entity_poly.pdbx_strand_id
1 'polypeptide(L)' 'MSVKAESYLKRLKGFEKKHKMKSKEFYKAFTAGKFGDDAEWFDRLFVYEAYSKISRQKKIIEGK' A
#
# COMPACT_ATOMS: atom_id res chain seq x y z
N MET A 1 17.30 4.67 -5.08
CA MET A 1 15.87 4.31 -4.96
C MET A 1 15.04 5.56 -5.15
N SER A 2 13.82 5.49 -5.70
CA SER A 2 12.98 6.69 -5.84
C SER A 2 12.41 7.05 -4.47
N VAL A 3 12.73 8.24 -3.94
CA VAL A 3 12.37 8.76 -2.61
C VAL A 3 10.86 8.59 -2.28
N LYS A 4 10.02 8.56 -3.31
CA LYS A 4 8.58 8.33 -3.23
C LYS A 4 8.23 6.94 -2.71
N ALA A 5 8.91 5.88 -3.14
CA ALA A 5 8.62 4.51 -2.71
C ALA A 5 8.89 4.30 -1.22
N GLU A 6 9.96 4.89 -0.70
CA GLU A 6 10.32 4.82 0.72
C GLU A 6 9.31 5.57 1.59
N SER A 7 8.83 6.74 1.14
CA SER A 7 7.77 7.48 1.83
C SER A 7 6.46 6.68 1.89
N TYR A 8 6.06 6.04 0.78
CA TYR A 8 4.86 5.20 0.77
C TYR A 8 5.02 3.97 1.67
N LEU A 9 6.18 3.33 1.68
CA LEU A 9 6.45 2.22 2.60
C LEU A 9 6.36 2.64 4.07
N LYS A 10 6.88 3.82 4.41
CA LYS A 10 6.82 4.36 5.78
C LYS A 10 5.38 4.64 6.21
N ARG A 11 4.55 5.21 5.32
CA ARG A 11 3.11 5.39 5.54
C ARG A 11 2.40 4.05 5.73
N LEU A 12 2.66 3.05 4.88
CA LEU A 12 2.07 1.71 5.01
C LEU A 12 2.41 1.07 6.36
N LYS A 13 3.68 1.12 6.77
CA LYS A 13 4.09 0.63 8.10
C LYS A 13 3.36 1.34 9.24
N GLY A 14 3.09 2.64 9.09
CA GLY A 14 2.27 3.41 10.03
C GLY A 14 0.86 2.85 10.15
N PHE A 15 0.20 2.60 9.01
CA PHE A 15 -1.13 1.99 8.99
C PHE A 15 -1.12 0.54 9.51
N GLU A 16 -0.10 -0.25 9.19
CA GLU A 16 0.05 -1.62 9.69
C GLU A 16 0.21 -1.65 11.21
N LYS A 17 0.95 -0.69 11.77
CA LYS A 17 1.09 -0.55 13.22
C LYS A 17 -0.19 -0.05 13.88
N LYS A 18 -0.88 0.94 13.29
CA LYS A 18 -2.14 1.51 13.80
C LYS A 18 -3.27 0.49 13.83
N HIS A 19 -3.42 -0.27 12.75
CA HIS A 19 -4.50 -1.24 12.56
C HIS A 19 -4.12 -2.68 12.94
N LYS A 20 -2.86 -2.94 13.33
CA LYS A 20 -2.28 -4.28 13.55
C LYS A 20 -2.57 -5.27 12.41
N MET A 21 -2.79 -4.77 11.20
CA MET A 21 -3.21 -5.55 10.04
C MET A 21 -2.25 -5.28 8.91
N LYS A 22 -1.74 -6.32 8.25
CA LYS A 22 -0.84 -6.15 7.10
C LYS A 22 -1.56 -5.47 5.94
N SER A 23 -0.83 -4.69 5.15
CA SER A 23 -1.38 -3.97 4.00
C SER A 23 -2.06 -4.91 2.99
N LYS A 24 -1.53 -6.13 2.83
CA LYS A 24 -2.11 -7.17 1.96
C LYS A 24 -3.43 -7.73 2.50
N GLU A 25 -3.55 -7.86 3.82
CA GLU A 25 -4.79 -8.32 4.47
C GLU A 25 -5.86 -7.24 4.43
N PHE A 26 -5.45 -5.99 4.69
CA PHE A 26 -6.29 -4.81 4.50
C PHE A 26 -6.85 -4.77 3.07
N TYR A 27 -5.99 -4.91 2.05
CA TYR A 27 -6.42 -4.91 0.65
C TYR A 27 -7.47 -5.99 0.35
N LYS A 28 -7.26 -7.23 0.85
CA LYS A 28 -8.24 -8.32 0.70
C LYS A 28 -9.57 -8.02 1.40
N ALA A 29 -9.53 -7.49 2.62
CA ALA A 29 -10.75 -7.14 3.35
C ALA A 29 -11.47 -5.93 2.71
N PHE A 30 -10.73 -4.95 2.19
CA PHE A 30 -11.28 -3.79 1.50
C PHE A 30 -11.98 -4.19 0.20
N THR A 31 -11.30 -4.99 -0.63
CA THR A 31 -11.89 -5.54 -1.86
C THR A 31 -13.06 -6.50 -1.60
N ALA A 32 -13.11 -7.14 -0.43
CA ALA A 32 -14.26 -7.93 0.01
C ALA A 32 -15.43 -7.09 0.56
N GLY A 33 -15.31 -5.76 0.56
CA GLY A 33 -16.35 -4.86 1.08
C GLY A 33 -16.50 -4.88 2.60
N LYS A 34 -15.48 -5.38 3.35
CA LYS A 34 -15.50 -5.36 4.82
C LYS A 34 -15.19 -3.99 5.42
N PHE A 35 -14.63 -3.09 4.63
CA PHE A 35 -14.37 -1.72 5.03
C PHE A 35 -15.40 -0.81 4.38
N GLY A 36 -15.92 0.14 5.15
CA GLY A 36 -16.83 1.15 4.65
C GLY A 36 -16.11 2.19 3.79
N ASP A 37 -16.82 3.29 3.52
CA ASP A 37 -16.35 4.37 2.65
C ASP A 37 -15.46 5.41 3.38
N ASP A 38 -14.73 5.00 4.42
CA ASP A 38 -13.87 5.95 5.13
C ASP A 38 -12.70 6.38 4.25
N ALA A 39 -12.45 7.70 4.22
CA ALA A 39 -11.32 8.30 3.52
C ALA A 39 -9.96 7.69 3.95
N GLU A 40 -9.83 7.22 5.19
CA GLU A 40 -8.62 6.56 5.68
C GLU A 40 -8.33 5.24 4.93
N TRP A 41 -9.38 4.48 4.59
CA TRP A 41 -9.23 3.24 3.84
C TRP A 41 -8.81 3.50 2.39
N PHE A 42 -9.36 4.56 1.77
CA PHE A 42 -8.94 4.99 0.43
C PHE A 42 -7.50 5.52 0.41
N ASP A 43 -7.05 6.33 1.38
CA ASP A 43 -5.64 6.78 1.45
C ASP A 43 -4.71 5.58 1.61
N ARG A 44 -5.07 4.63 2.48
CA ARG A 44 -4.28 3.41 2.67
C ARG A 44 -4.21 2.54 1.41
N LEU A 45 -5.33 2.39 0.68
CA LEU A 45 -5.40 1.68 -0.58
C LEU A 45 -4.50 2.35 -1.64
N PHE A 46 -4.64 3.67 -1.78
CA PHE A 46 -3.86 4.47 -2.73
C PHE A 46 -2.36 4.34 -2.48
N VAL A 47 -1.92 4.46 -1.22
CA VAL A 47 -0.50 4.31 -0.85
C VAL A 47 0.01 2.91 -1.17
N TYR A 48 -0.80 1.87 -0.92
CA TYR A 48 -0.45 0.49 -1.22
C TYR A 48 -0.28 0.25 -2.73
N GLU A 49 -1.22 0.73 -3.54
CA GLU A 49 -1.13 0.63 -5.00
C GLU A 49 0.02 1.44 -5.57
N ALA A 50 0.23 2.67 -5.10
CA ALA A 50 1.35 3.51 -5.53
C ALA A 50 2.69 2.82 -5.24
N TYR A 51 2.87 2.28 -4.04
CA TYR A 51 4.06 1.51 -3.68
C TYR A 51 4.23 0.28 -4.57
N SER A 52 3.16 -0.51 -4.76
CA SER A 52 3.17 -1.72 -5.60
C SER A 52 3.53 -1.41 -7.05
N LYS A 53 2.97 -0.33 -7.62
CA LYS A 53 3.25 0.11 -9.00
C LYS A 53 4.71 0.53 -9.17
N ILE A 54 5.27 1.27 -8.22
CA ILE A 54 6.68 1.69 -8.26
C ILE A 54 7.61 0.48 -8.07
N SER A 55 7.27 -0.43 -7.17
CA SER A 55 8.01 -1.68 -6.94
C SER A 55 7.98 -2.59 -8.17
N ARG A 56 6.82 -2.72 -8.83
CA ARG A 56 6.66 -3.50 -10.05
C ARG A 56 7.43 -2.89 -11.23
N GLN A 57 7.43 -1.56 -11.37
CA GLN A 57 8.24 -0.90 -12.39
C GLN A 57 9.73 -1.14 -12.19
N LYS A 58 10.24 -1.08 -10.95
CA LYS A 58 11.63 -1.47 -10.67
C LYS A 58 11.94 -2.90 -11.11
N LYS A 59 11.05 -3.85 -10.81
CA LYS A 59 11.24 -5.26 -11.14
C LYS A 59 11.27 -5.52 -12.66
N ILE A 60 10.60 -4.67 -13.44
CA ILE A 60 10.65 -4.70 -14.91
C ILE A 60 11.97 -4.12 -15.43
N ILE A 61 12.54 -3.11 -14.74
CA ILE A 61 13.78 -2.43 -15.15
C ILE A 61 15.03 -3.21 -14.73
N GLU A 62 15.03 -3.88 -13.57
CA GLU A 62 16.12 -4.76 -13.10
C GLU A 62 16.07 -6.17 -13.74
N GLY A 63 15.04 -6.47 -14.53
CA GLY A 63 14.86 -7.77 -15.18
C GLY A 63 15.45 -7.85 -16.60
N LYS A 64 16.48 -7.06 -16.92
CA LYS A 64 17.12 -7.03 -18.24
C LYS A 64 18.62 -7.27 -18.13
#